data_AF-A0A352YWH7-F1
#
_entry.id   AF-A0A352YWH7-F1
#
_cell.length_a   1.000
_cell.length_b   1.000
_cell.length_c   1.000
_cell.angle_alpha   90.00
_cell.angle_beta   90.00
_cell.angle_gamma   90.00
#
_symmetry.space_group_name_H-M   'P 1'
#
loop_
_entity.id
_entity.type
_entity.pdbx_description
1 polymer ?
#
loop_
_entity_poly.entity_id
_entity_poly.type
_entity_poly.pdbx_seq_one_letter_code
_entity_poly.pdbx_strand_id
1 'polypeptide(L)'
;GVPPRSGLMPYDNDRDGLFDEDGADDMNGDRNISQIRRKNPDGAYKTDPKDPRRMIRVEPGEKGEYDLLGMEGIDNDGDGQINEDGPGGYDGNRDWGFNWEPNYVQSGAHKYPFSQPENKAVRDFGINHRNITGAQSFHNLGGMILRGPSIQGGGAEAYSRADDTVIDALGKKGELMIPGYKLLTIWKDMYTVYGGEIDWWHGAMGCFVFSNELWSSYLMFYDTLNTDQYEFDRLLLFEDAFIPWQKLDHPVYGEVEIGGFTKMYGRLHPGFMIETDAHRNAAFCIYNAYQSPKLEITDLKVTRIEGGLKEITASVVNRRMLPTHSASNLEYKIDPPVYVYLDGGNVIAGMTVENADLNLTTEQKKNPQRIEIPNI
;
A
#
# COMPACT_ATOMS: atom_id res chain seq x y z
N GLY A 1 5.79 4.38 23.45
CA GLY A 1 5.50 5.26 22.31
C GLY A 1 4.79 4.47 21.25
N VAL A 2 3.68 5.01 20.74
CA VAL A 2 2.99 4.45 19.59
C VAL A 2 3.82 4.74 18.33
N PRO A 3 4.02 3.79 17.41
CA PRO A 3 4.78 4.06 16.19
C PRO A 3 4.20 5.25 15.41
N PRO A 4 5.04 6.15 14.89
CA PRO A 4 4.61 7.28 14.09
C PRO A 4 4.03 6.79 12.75
N ARG A 5 3.12 7.59 12.18
CA ARG A 5 2.55 7.34 10.84
C ARG A 5 3.41 7.97 9.73
N SER A 6 4.12 9.03 10.06
CA SER A 6 5.10 9.72 9.24
C SER A 6 6.49 9.11 9.44
N GLY A 7 7.41 9.42 8.53
CA GLY A 7 8.83 9.21 8.82
C GLY A 7 9.32 10.20 9.87
N LEU A 8 10.38 9.82 10.59
CA LEU A 8 10.91 10.58 11.71
C LEU A 8 12.14 11.38 11.27
N MET A 9 11.97 12.69 11.14
CA MET A 9 13.05 13.67 11.04
C MET A 9 12.56 14.98 11.65
N PRO A 10 13.46 15.86 12.14
CA PRO A 10 13.09 17.21 12.52
C PRO A 10 12.34 17.89 11.38
N TYR A 11 11.12 18.32 11.66
CA TYR A 11 10.23 18.91 10.68
C TYR A 11 9.46 20.07 11.30
N ASP A 12 9.18 21.06 10.47
CA ASP A 12 8.53 22.32 10.85
C ASP A 12 7.15 22.26 10.18
N ASN A 13 6.17 21.71 10.89
CA ASN A 13 4.86 21.38 10.33
C ASN A 13 4.04 22.65 10.06
N ASP A 14 4.15 23.64 10.94
CA ASP A 14 3.36 24.87 10.93
C ASP A 14 4.09 26.06 10.28
N ARG A 15 5.42 25.94 10.09
CA ARG A 15 6.32 26.86 9.36
C ARG A 15 6.72 28.09 10.14
N ASP A 16 6.82 27.99 11.45
CA ASP A 16 7.23 29.09 12.31
C ASP A 16 8.77 29.23 12.42
N GLY A 17 9.51 28.20 11.96
CA GLY A 17 10.97 28.13 11.95
C GLY A 17 11.59 27.33 13.10
N LEU A 18 10.79 26.69 13.94
CA LEU A 18 11.17 25.70 14.93
C LEU A 18 10.88 24.28 14.38
N PHE A 19 11.24 23.24 15.13
CA PHE A 19 11.10 21.85 14.68
C PHE A 19 10.64 20.92 15.82
N ASP A 20 9.58 20.16 15.54
CA ASP A 20 8.95 19.16 16.40
C ASP A 20 8.64 19.67 17.83
N GLU A 21 8.22 20.93 17.99
CA GLU A 21 8.01 21.55 19.31
C GLU A 21 6.66 21.24 19.98
N ASP A 22 5.64 20.88 19.21
CA ASP A 22 4.27 20.79 19.71
C ASP A 22 3.55 19.49 19.31
N GLY A 23 4.00 18.39 19.91
CA GLY A 23 3.39 17.07 19.77
C GLY A 23 2.45 16.69 20.91
N ALA A 24 1.67 15.63 20.71
CA ALA A 24 0.81 15.08 21.75
C ALA A 24 1.56 14.66 23.01
N ASP A 25 1.06 15.10 24.17
CA ASP A 25 1.59 14.81 25.49
C ASP A 25 0.83 13.66 26.16
N ASP A 26 1.56 12.67 26.68
CA ASP A 26 1.02 11.64 27.56
C ASP A 26 0.79 12.22 28.97
N MET A 27 -0.34 12.91 29.14
CA MET A 27 -0.65 13.72 30.32
C MET A 27 -0.93 12.88 31.56
N ASN A 28 -1.36 11.62 31.39
CA ASN A 28 -1.65 10.70 32.48
C ASN A 28 -0.54 9.64 32.71
N GLY A 29 0.48 9.60 31.85
CA GLY A 29 1.64 8.71 31.96
C GLY A 29 1.35 7.25 31.62
N ASP A 30 0.26 6.96 30.90
CA ASP A 30 -0.17 5.61 30.56
C ASP A 30 0.44 5.07 29.26
N ARG A 31 1.23 5.90 28.55
CA ARG A 31 1.92 5.63 27.28
C ARG A 31 1.01 5.51 26.07
N ASN A 32 -0.26 5.91 26.17
CA ASN A 32 -1.16 6.13 25.06
C ASN A 32 -1.35 7.64 24.85
N ILE A 33 -1.91 7.97 23.69
CA ILE A 33 -2.45 9.30 23.43
C ILE A 33 -3.96 9.11 23.31
N SER A 34 -4.68 9.56 24.32
CA SER A 34 -6.11 9.40 24.55
C SER A 34 -6.89 10.61 24.06
N GLN A 35 -8.21 10.50 24.06
CA GLN A 35 -9.10 11.62 23.77
C GLN A 35 -9.37 12.44 25.04
N ILE A 36 -9.48 13.76 24.90
CA ILE A 36 -9.96 14.66 25.95
C ILE A 36 -11.43 15.02 25.70
N ARG A 37 -12.23 15.01 26.77
CA ARG A 37 -13.58 15.56 26.82
C ARG A 37 -13.74 16.51 28.00
N ARG A 38 -14.60 17.52 27.86
CA ARG A 38 -14.90 18.48 28.94
C ARG A 38 -16.38 18.54 29.20
N LYS A 39 -16.79 18.62 30.47
CA LYS A 39 -18.19 18.83 30.83
C LYS A 39 -18.67 20.19 30.35
N ASN A 40 -19.76 20.20 29.61
CA ASN A 40 -20.44 21.40 29.12
C ASN A 40 -21.95 21.12 29.02
N PRO A 41 -22.81 21.77 29.82
CA PRO A 41 -24.27 21.58 29.78
C PRO A 41 -24.95 21.94 28.44
N ASP A 42 -24.24 22.66 27.57
CA ASP A 42 -24.67 22.98 26.21
C ASP A 42 -23.76 22.33 25.15
N GLY A 43 -22.99 21.31 25.55
CA GLY A 43 -22.09 20.58 24.67
C GLY A 43 -22.81 19.78 23.58
N ALA A 44 -22.07 19.33 22.58
CA ALA A 44 -22.65 18.60 21.44
C ALA A 44 -22.79 17.08 21.68
N TYR A 45 -22.26 16.56 22.79
CA TYR A 45 -22.21 15.12 23.07
C TYR A 45 -22.78 14.79 24.45
N LYS A 46 -23.29 13.57 24.60
CA LYS A 46 -23.68 12.95 25.87
C LYS A 46 -23.19 11.50 25.91
N THR A 47 -23.12 10.92 27.10
CA THR A 47 -22.81 9.49 27.22
C THR A 47 -23.96 8.64 26.71
N ASP A 48 -23.67 7.53 26.02
CA ASP A 48 -24.71 6.58 25.61
C ASP A 48 -25.32 5.92 26.87
N PRO A 49 -26.64 5.98 27.08
CA PRO A 49 -27.29 5.35 28.23
C PRO A 49 -27.12 3.82 28.28
N LYS A 50 -26.78 3.18 27.14
CA LYS A 50 -26.54 1.74 27.06
C LYS A 50 -25.09 1.35 27.37
N ASP A 51 -24.15 2.25 27.10
CA ASP A 51 -22.72 2.03 27.34
C ASP A 51 -22.04 3.38 27.70
N PRO A 52 -21.76 3.65 28.98
CA PRO A 52 -21.23 4.94 29.43
C PRO A 52 -19.81 5.23 28.91
N ARG A 53 -19.13 4.25 28.32
CA ARG A 53 -17.84 4.44 27.64
C ARG A 53 -18.01 5.27 26.36
N ARG A 54 -19.15 5.12 25.68
CA ARG A 54 -19.43 5.72 24.37
C ARG A 54 -19.98 7.13 24.50
N MET A 55 -19.47 8.01 23.64
CA MET A 55 -20.02 9.35 23.42
C MET A 55 -20.90 9.36 22.17
N ILE A 56 -22.12 9.87 22.31
CA ILE A 56 -23.06 10.05 21.20
C ILE A 56 -23.40 11.52 21.03
N ARG A 57 -23.60 11.94 19.78
CA ARG A 57 -24.03 13.31 19.48
C ARG A 57 -25.48 13.50 19.94
N VAL A 58 -25.79 14.67 20.49
CA VAL A 58 -27.17 15.00 20.86
C VAL A 58 -28.04 15.24 19.63
N GLU A 59 -29.32 14.92 19.75
CA GLU A 59 -30.30 15.19 18.69
C GLU A 59 -30.67 16.67 18.64
N PRO A 60 -31.20 17.18 17.51
CA PRO A 60 -31.67 18.56 17.42
C PRO A 60 -32.69 18.90 18.52
N GLY A 61 -32.37 19.91 19.35
CA GLY A 61 -33.23 20.36 20.45
C GLY A 61 -32.95 19.68 21.80
N GLU A 62 -32.04 18.71 21.84
CA GLU A 62 -31.55 18.10 23.08
C GLU A 62 -30.30 18.85 23.60
N LYS A 63 -30.15 18.91 24.93
CA LYS A 63 -28.93 19.43 25.57
C LYS A 63 -27.90 18.32 25.72
N GLY A 64 -26.64 18.63 25.45
CA GLY A 64 -25.53 17.73 25.75
C GLY A 64 -24.93 17.94 27.13
N GLU A 65 -23.86 17.20 27.35
CA GLU A 65 -23.16 17.11 28.63
C GLU A 65 -21.64 17.30 28.45
N TYR A 66 -21.13 17.10 27.25
CA TYR A 66 -19.70 17.14 26.96
C TYR A 66 -19.37 17.78 25.61
N ASP A 67 -18.22 18.43 25.58
CA ASP A 67 -17.46 18.74 24.37
C ASP A 67 -16.33 17.71 24.21
N LEU A 68 -16.07 17.26 22.98
CA LEU A 68 -14.86 16.51 22.64
C LEU A 68 -13.79 17.50 22.17
N LEU A 69 -12.62 17.48 22.81
CA LEU A 69 -11.57 18.47 22.59
C LEU A 69 -10.43 17.95 21.70
N GLY A 70 -10.41 16.66 21.38
CA GLY A 70 -9.40 16.06 20.51
C GLY A 70 -8.47 15.13 21.28
N MET A 71 -7.26 14.96 20.79
CA MET A 71 -6.22 14.15 21.45
C MET A 71 -5.65 14.90 22.66
N GLU A 72 -5.13 14.17 23.64
CA GLU A 72 -4.37 14.79 24.74
C GLU A 72 -3.10 15.48 24.25
N GLY A 73 -2.74 16.56 24.93
CA GLY A 73 -1.67 17.47 24.55
C GLY A 73 -1.88 18.86 25.14
N ILE A 74 -0.81 19.63 25.25
CA ILE A 74 -0.84 21.05 25.63
C ILE A 74 -0.20 21.90 24.54
N ASP A 75 -0.43 23.20 24.59
CA ASP A 75 0.28 24.20 23.77
C ASP A 75 1.71 24.34 24.32
N ASN A 76 2.67 23.62 23.73
CA ASN A 76 4.03 23.49 24.26
C ASN A 76 4.90 24.73 24.02
N ASP A 77 4.57 25.53 23.01
CA ASP A 77 5.35 26.70 22.59
C ASP A 77 4.62 28.05 22.82
N GLY A 78 3.33 28.01 23.13
CA GLY A 78 2.50 29.16 23.52
C GLY A 78 1.90 29.93 22.35
N ASP A 79 1.77 29.33 21.16
CA ASP A 79 1.22 29.99 19.97
C ASP A 79 -0.32 30.05 19.95
N GLY A 80 -0.97 29.31 20.86
CA GLY A 80 -2.42 29.22 21.04
C GLY A 80 -3.10 28.07 20.29
N GLN A 81 -2.33 27.20 19.64
CA GLN A 81 -2.76 25.95 19.05
C GLN A 81 -2.26 24.77 19.93
N ILE A 82 -2.72 23.54 19.65
CA ILE A 82 -2.36 22.34 20.43
C ILE A 82 -2.19 21.18 19.46
N ASN A 83 -1.07 20.47 19.59
CA ASN A 83 -0.65 19.30 18.83
C ASN A 83 -0.43 19.55 17.32
N GLU A 84 0.10 20.70 16.93
CA GLU A 84 0.32 21.06 15.51
C GLU A 84 1.68 20.65 14.97
N ASP A 85 2.71 20.59 15.82
CA ASP A 85 4.09 20.35 15.41
C ASP A 85 4.70 19.14 16.11
N GLY A 86 4.06 17.99 15.91
CA GLY A 86 4.56 16.71 16.41
C GLY A 86 5.69 16.13 15.55
N PRO A 87 6.50 15.20 16.10
CA PRO A 87 7.63 14.60 15.39
C PRO A 87 7.31 14.06 13.99
N GLY A 88 8.09 14.51 13.01
CA GLY A 88 7.94 14.13 11.60
C GLY A 88 6.99 15.08 10.85
N GLY A 89 6.50 14.66 9.68
CA GLY A 89 5.64 15.56 8.87
C GLY A 89 5.62 15.25 7.38
N TYR A 90 6.52 14.36 6.94
CA TYR A 90 6.46 13.78 5.60
C TYR A 90 5.80 12.39 5.60
N ASP A 91 5.16 12.06 4.49
CA ASP A 91 4.58 10.76 4.21
C ASP A 91 5.47 10.03 3.19
N GLY A 92 6.11 8.94 3.62
CA GLY A 92 6.95 8.12 2.75
C GLY A 92 6.18 7.56 1.55
N ASN A 93 4.86 7.38 1.65
CA ASN A 93 4.02 6.98 0.54
C ASN A 93 3.55 8.18 -0.32
N ARG A 94 4.24 9.32 -0.25
CA ARG A 94 4.15 10.49 -1.16
C ARG A 94 5.51 10.90 -1.74
N ASP A 95 6.57 10.16 -1.46
CA ASP A 95 7.94 10.47 -1.88
C ASP A 95 8.37 9.72 -3.15
N TRP A 96 7.50 8.91 -3.77
CA TRP A 96 7.87 8.12 -4.95
C TRP A 96 7.84 8.94 -6.24
N GLY A 97 8.76 8.66 -7.16
CA GLY A 97 9.03 9.52 -8.32
C GLY A 97 8.06 9.43 -9.51
N PHE A 98 7.04 8.58 -9.46
CA PHE A 98 6.04 8.51 -10.53
C PHE A 98 4.84 9.38 -10.18
N ASN A 99 4.51 10.33 -11.05
CA ASN A 99 3.49 11.36 -10.80
C ASN A 99 3.66 12.06 -9.45
N TRP A 100 4.91 12.34 -9.07
CA TRP A 100 5.21 13.06 -7.84
C TRP A 100 4.80 14.52 -7.98
N GLU A 101 4.22 15.07 -6.92
CA GLU A 101 3.87 16.49 -6.82
C GLU A 101 4.38 17.08 -5.50
N PRO A 102 4.73 18.37 -5.46
CA PRO A 102 5.23 19.04 -4.25
C PRO A 102 4.14 19.22 -3.19
N ASN A 103 4.56 19.54 -1.96
CA ASN A 103 3.68 19.57 -0.78
C ASN A 103 2.42 20.45 -0.92
N TYR A 104 2.48 21.53 -1.71
CA TYR A 104 1.32 22.41 -1.92
C TYR A 104 0.21 21.77 -2.76
N VAL A 105 0.49 20.67 -3.46
CA VAL A 105 -0.48 19.82 -4.17
C VAL A 105 -0.76 18.55 -3.39
N GLN A 106 0.31 17.90 -2.89
CA GLN A 106 0.24 16.63 -2.18
C GLN A 106 0.83 16.78 -0.78
N SER A 107 -0.05 16.96 0.22
CA SER A 107 0.37 16.98 1.62
C SER A 107 1.18 15.73 1.98
N GLY A 108 2.28 15.93 2.71
CA GLY A 108 3.25 14.90 3.10
C GLY A 108 4.38 14.69 2.09
N ALA A 109 4.29 15.25 0.88
CA ALA A 109 5.41 15.24 -0.06
C ALA A 109 6.52 16.16 0.45
N HIS A 110 7.78 15.72 0.34
CA HIS A 110 8.91 16.49 0.85
C HIS A 110 9.62 17.28 -0.27
N LYS A 111 10.95 17.46 -0.21
CA LYS A 111 11.69 18.42 -1.05
C LYS A 111 11.67 18.10 -2.55
N TYR A 112 11.70 16.82 -2.91
CA TYR A 112 11.76 16.29 -4.27
C TYR A 112 11.49 14.77 -4.21
N PRO A 113 11.14 14.09 -5.32
CA PRO A 113 10.91 12.64 -5.29
C PRO A 113 12.16 11.88 -4.88
N PHE A 114 11.97 10.86 -4.05
CA PHE A 114 13.04 10.12 -3.38
C PHE A 114 13.93 11.06 -2.60
N SER A 115 13.36 11.96 -1.81
CA SER A 115 14.14 12.75 -0.86
C SER A 115 14.49 11.93 0.37
N GLN A 116 13.64 10.96 0.73
CA GLN A 116 13.78 10.13 1.92
C GLN A 116 14.77 8.98 1.71
N PRO A 117 15.66 8.71 2.68
CA PRO A 117 16.66 7.64 2.56
C PRO A 117 16.03 6.25 2.44
N GLU A 118 14.90 5.99 3.09
CA GLU A 118 14.18 4.72 3.04
C GLU A 118 13.66 4.45 1.62
N ASN A 119 12.96 5.42 1.03
CA ASN A 119 12.46 5.32 -0.34
C ASN A 119 13.59 5.22 -1.36
N LYS A 120 14.70 5.96 -1.17
CA LYS A 120 15.92 5.81 -2.01
C LYS A 120 16.45 4.39 -1.97
N ALA A 121 16.51 3.76 -0.79
CA ALA A 121 17.00 2.40 -0.65
C ALA A 121 16.13 1.39 -1.41
N VAL A 122 14.80 1.52 -1.34
CA VAL A 122 13.88 0.64 -2.08
C VAL A 122 13.95 0.91 -3.58
N ARG A 123 14.04 2.18 -4.00
CA ARG A 123 14.26 2.56 -5.41
C ARG A 123 15.53 1.92 -5.96
N ASP A 124 16.65 2.09 -5.26
CA ASP A 124 17.94 1.57 -5.70
C ASP A 124 17.94 0.05 -5.75
N PHE A 125 17.25 -0.61 -4.81
CA PHE A 125 17.01 -2.05 -4.90
C PHE A 125 16.22 -2.42 -6.16
N GLY A 126 15.08 -1.78 -6.42
CA GLY A 126 14.26 -2.05 -7.61
C GLY A 126 15.02 -1.83 -8.92
N ILE A 127 15.71 -0.70 -9.06
CA ILE A 127 16.49 -0.35 -10.27
C ILE A 127 17.62 -1.36 -10.51
N ASN A 128 18.23 -1.90 -9.46
CA ASN A 128 19.28 -2.92 -9.58
C ASN A 128 18.75 -4.35 -9.77
N HIS A 129 17.44 -4.57 -9.62
CA HIS A 129 16.77 -5.88 -9.72
C HIS A 129 15.58 -5.81 -10.68
N ARG A 130 15.88 -5.55 -11.96
CA ARG A 130 14.89 -5.41 -13.04
C ARG A 130 14.10 -6.69 -13.37
N ASN A 131 14.42 -7.79 -12.69
CA ASN A 131 13.70 -9.06 -12.77
C ASN A 131 12.57 -9.20 -11.73
N ILE A 132 12.26 -8.15 -10.97
CA ILE A 132 11.10 -8.11 -10.07
C ILE A 132 9.83 -7.97 -10.92
N THR A 133 8.93 -8.93 -10.79
CA THR A 133 7.68 -8.97 -11.57
C THR A 133 6.48 -8.44 -10.81
N GLY A 134 6.58 -8.32 -9.49
CA GLY A 134 5.50 -7.85 -8.63
C GLY A 134 5.93 -7.67 -7.17
N ALA A 135 5.07 -7.02 -6.39
CA ALA A 135 5.29 -6.70 -4.98
C ALA A 135 3.95 -6.58 -4.24
N GLN A 136 4.00 -6.67 -2.91
CA GLN A 136 2.87 -6.50 -2.01
C GLN A 136 3.33 -5.55 -0.90
N SER A 137 2.81 -4.32 -0.90
CA SER A 137 3.08 -3.33 0.14
C SER A 137 2.01 -3.45 1.23
N PHE A 138 2.38 -3.42 2.51
CA PHE A 138 1.45 -3.64 3.62
C PHE A 138 1.23 -2.35 4.42
N HIS A 139 -0.04 -1.98 4.55
CA HIS A 139 -0.54 -0.82 5.27
C HIS A 139 -1.61 -1.22 6.28
N ASN A 140 -2.18 -0.25 7.00
CA ASN A 140 -3.42 -0.38 7.74
C ASN A 140 -4.18 0.96 7.78
N LEU A 141 -5.51 0.98 7.73
CA LEU A 141 -6.46 -0.13 7.87
C LEU A 141 -7.58 -0.11 6.82
N GLY A 142 -8.31 -1.22 6.66
CA GLY A 142 -9.61 -1.20 5.97
C GLY A 142 -10.05 -2.50 5.31
N GLY A 143 -9.22 -3.55 5.31
CA GLY A 143 -9.53 -4.78 4.57
C GLY A 143 -9.57 -4.49 3.08
N MET A 144 -8.47 -3.99 2.52
CA MET A 144 -8.42 -3.60 1.11
C MET A 144 -7.19 -4.18 0.43
N ILE A 145 -7.38 -4.61 -0.81
CA ILE A 145 -6.32 -4.89 -1.77
C ILE A 145 -6.40 -3.75 -2.78
N LEU A 146 -5.47 -2.82 -2.69
CA LEU A 146 -5.44 -1.60 -3.49
C LEU A 146 -4.56 -1.82 -4.74
N ARG A 147 -5.10 -1.42 -5.89
CA ARG A 147 -4.38 -1.28 -7.16
C ARG A 147 -4.39 0.18 -7.62
N GLY A 148 -3.39 0.56 -8.40
CA GLY A 148 -3.42 1.83 -9.12
C GLY A 148 -4.34 1.77 -10.34
N PRO A 149 -4.45 2.83 -11.14
CA PRO A 149 -3.78 4.11 -10.91
C PRO A 149 -4.28 4.77 -9.62
N SER A 150 -3.45 5.63 -9.05
CA SER A 150 -3.81 6.41 -7.86
C SER A 150 -4.28 7.83 -8.18
N ILE A 151 -4.30 8.20 -9.46
CA ILE A 151 -4.82 9.48 -9.95
C ILE A 151 -5.82 9.23 -11.09
N GLN A 152 -6.86 10.06 -11.16
CA GLN A 152 -7.81 10.02 -12.28
C GLN A 152 -7.16 10.62 -13.54
N GLY A 153 -7.05 9.83 -14.60
CA GLY A 153 -6.56 10.30 -15.91
C GLY A 153 -5.05 10.56 -16.01
N GLY A 154 -4.34 10.71 -14.89
CA GLY A 154 -2.87 10.70 -14.81
C GLY A 154 -2.36 9.37 -14.28
N GLY A 155 -1.27 8.84 -14.84
CA GLY A 155 -0.77 7.49 -14.55
C GLY A 155 -1.62 6.36 -15.13
N ALA A 156 -2.89 6.60 -15.50
CA ALA A 156 -3.73 5.62 -16.17
C ALA A 156 -3.19 5.18 -17.55
N GLU A 157 -2.42 6.06 -18.22
CA GLU A 157 -1.63 5.72 -19.40
C GLU A 157 -0.56 4.65 -19.13
N ALA A 158 -0.17 4.47 -17.87
CA ALA A 158 0.70 3.39 -17.44
C ALA A 158 -0.07 2.16 -16.95
N TYR A 159 -1.40 2.13 -17.01
CA TYR A 159 -2.22 0.94 -16.73
C TYR A 159 -3.01 0.56 -17.98
N SER A 160 -2.47 -0.38 -18.75
CA SER A 160 -3.15 -0.87 -19.95
C SER A 160 -4.31 -1.81 -19.60
N ARG A 161 -5.24 -2.01 -20.54
CA ARG A 161 -6.28 -3.05 -20.41
C ARG A 161 -5.71 -4.47 -20.24
N ALA A 162 -4.53 -4.73 -20.80
CA ALA A 162 -3.87 -6.03 -20.68
C ALA A 162 -3.33 -6.23 -19.26
N ASP A 163 -2.72 -5.19 -18.69
CA ASP A 163 -2.21 -5.22 -17.32
C ASP A 163 -3.34 -5.26 -16.30
N ASP A 164 -4.40 -4.45 -16.50
CA ASP A 164 -5.63 -4.49 -15.71
C ASP A 164 -6.22 -5.91 -15.65
N THR A 165 -6.19 -6.65 -16.76
CA THR A 165 -6.70 -8.03 -16.79
C THR A 165 -5.93 -8.94 -15.83
N VAL A 166 -4.61 -8.81 -15.76
CA VAL A 166 -3.74 -9.58 -14.86
C VAL A 166 -3.92 -9.13 -13.40
N ILE A 167 -3.90 -7.81 -13.17
CA ILE A 167 -4.07 -7.19 -11.85
C ILE A 167 -5.42 -7.62 -11.24
N ASP A 168 -6.51 -7.51 -12.00
CA ASP A 168 -7.84 -7.88 -11.54
C ASP A 168 -7.95 -9.39 -11.25
N ALA A 169 -7.32 -10.24 -12.07
CA ALA A 169 -7.32 -11.68 -11.85
C ALA A 169 -6.57 -12.08 -10.56
N LEU A 170 -5.42 -11.45 -10.29
CA LEU A 170 -4.68 -11.61 -9.04
C LEU A 170 -5.45 -11.07 -7.84
N GLY A 171 -5.93 -9.82 -7.92
CA GLY A 171 -6.62 -9.14 -6.84
C GLY A 171 -7.92 -9.84 -6.44
N LYS A 172 -8.73 -10.29 -7.41
CA LYS A 172 -9.94 -11.10 -7.14
C LYS A 172 -9.61 -12.46 -6.54
N LYS A 173 -8.45 -13.04 -6.85
CA LYS A 173 -7.98 -14.24 -6.14
C LYS A 173 -7.61 -13.90 -4.70
N GLY A 174 -6.99 -12.75 -4.46
CA GLY A 174 -6.73 -12.21 -3.12
C GLY A 174 -8.02 -12.04 -2.31
N GLU A 175 -9.08 -11.45 -2.87
CA GLU A 175 -10.40 -11.33 -2.21
C GLU A 175 -10.95 -12.69 -1.75
N LEU A 176 -10.81 -13.72 -2.59
CA LEU A 176 -11.20 -15.09 -2.23
C LEU A 176 -10.34 -15.65 -1.07
N MET A 177 -9.03 -15.38 -1.09
CA MET A 177 -8.07 -15.91 -0.12
C MET A 177 -8.18 -15.21 1.25
N ILE A 178 -8.59 -13.95 1.27
CA ILE A 178 -8.58 -13.07 2.45
C ILE A 178 -10.00 -12.52 2.69
N PRO A 179 -10.87 -13.23 3.42
CA PRO A 179 -12.24 -12.80 3.69
C PRO A 179 -12.31 -11.43 4.35
N GLY A 180 -13.25 -10.60 3.91
CA GLY A 180 -13.40 -9.23 4.39
C GLY A 180 -12.51 -8.21 3.67
N TYR A 181 -11.69 -8.65 2.71
CA TYR A 181 -10.88 -7.77 1.87
C TYR A 181 -11.54 -7.53 0.52
N LYS A 182 -11.38 -6.33 -0.03
CA LYS A 182 -11.89 -5.95 -1.36
C LYS A 182 -10.82 -5.41 -2.27
N LEU A 183 -10.85 -5.79 -3.54
CA LEU A 183 -10.02 -5.20 -4.58
C LEU A 183 -10.59 -3.83 -4.96
N LEU A 184 -9.80 -2.77 -4.79
CA LEU A 184 -10.22 -1.39 -5.05
C LEU A 184 -9.18 -0.65 -5.89
N THR A 185 -9.64 0.29 -6.71
CA THR A 185 -8.80 1.22 -7.46
C THR A 185 -8.67 2.53 -6.69
N ILE A 186 -7.44 2.93 -6.35
CA ILE A 186 -7.21 4.03 -5.40
C ILE A 186 -7.95 5.32 -5.79
N TRP A 187 -7.76 5.87 -6.99
CA TRP A 187 -8.39 7.15 -7.32
C TRP A 187 -9.92 7.07 -7.38
N LYS A 188 -10.45 5.90 -7.77
CA LYS A 188 -11.87 5.71 -8.07
C LYS A 188 -12.68 5.43 -6.81
N ASP A 189 -12.15 4.57 -5.96
CA ASP A 189 -12.84 4.03 -4.79
C ASP A 189 -12.34 4.67 -3.48
N MET A 190 -11.24 5.43 -3.53
CA MET A 190 -10.70 6.18 -2.39
C MET A 190 -10.51 7.66 -2.74
N TYR A 191 -9.25 8.11 -2.83
CA TYR A 191 -8.86 9.50 -3.07
C TYR A 191 -7.60 9.53 -3.92
N THR A 192 -7.36 10.66 -4.58
CA THR A 192 -6.17 10.87 -5.40
C THR A 192 -4.90 10.87 -4.54
N VAL A 193 -3.86 10.16 -4.99
CA VAL A 193 -2.53 10.13 -4.36
C VAL A 193 -1.46 10.46 -5.41
N TYR A 194 -0.62 11.45 -5.13
CA TYR A 194 0.58 11.73 -5.93
C TYR A 194 1.81 11.13 -5.26
N GLY A 195 2.76 10.65 -6.07
CA GLY A 195 4.00 10.05 -5.57
C GLY A 195 3.80 8.81 -4.68
N GLY A 196 2.79 7.99 -4.97
CA GLY A 196 2.51 6.74 -4.25
C GLY A 196 3.39 5.57 -4.70
N GLU A 197 3.68 4.64 -3.79
CA GLU A 197 4.57 3.50 -4.02
C GLU A 197 4.14 2.63 -5.20
N ILE A 198 2.86 2.25 -5.22
CA ILE A 198 2.37 1.26 -6.19
C ILE A 198 2.41 1.80 -7.63
N ASP A 199 2.19 3.10 -7.80
CA ASP A 199 2.25 3.75 -9.11
C ASP A 199 3.69 3.86 -9.60
N TRP A 200 4.67 4.01 -8.71
CA TRP A 200 6.08 3.92 -9.12
C TRP A 200 6.47 2.50 -9.54
N TRP A 201 6.13 1.48 -8.75
CA TRP A 201 6.44 0.10 -9.14
C TRP A 201 5.75 -0.31 -10.45
N HIS A 202 4.50 0.09 -10.68
CA HIS A 202 3.84 -0.23 -11.94
C HIS A 202 4.33 0.66 -13.08
N GLY A 203 4.24 1.98 -12.92
CA GLY A 203 4.48 2.93 -14.00
C GLY A 203 5.94 3.14 -14.36
N ALA A 204 6.85 3.09 -13.37
CA ALA A 204 8.29 3.26 -13.62
C ALA A 204 9.06 1.94 -13.74
N MET A 205 8.59 0.87 -13.10
CA MET A 205 9.26 -0.43 -13.09
C MET A 205 8.51 -1.54 -13.85
N GLY A 206 7.27 -1.30 -14.27
CA GLY A 206 6.48 -2.28 -15.03
C GLY A 206 5.99 -3.48 -14.21
N CYS A 207 6.01 -3.41 -12.87
CA CYS A 207 5.69 -4.52 -11.98
C CYS A 207 4.18 -4.63 -11.68
N PHE A 208 3.71 -5.84 -11.37
CA PHE A 208 2.33 -6.10 -10.93
C PHE A 208 2.25 -6.04 -9.39
N VAL A 209 1.79 -4.91 -8.87
CA VAL A 209 1.86 -4.59 -7.43
C VAL A 209 0.51 -4.31 -6.79
N PHE A 210 0.42 -4.53 -5.48
CA PHE A 210 -0.74 -4.17 -4.67
C PHE A 210 -0.30 -3.52 -3.36
N SER A 211 -1.13 -2.64 -2.82
CA SER A 211 -1.07 -2.24 -1.41
C SER A 211 -2.16 -2.96 -0.64
N ASN A 212 -1.86 -3.48 0.55
CA ASN A 212 -2.79 -4.26 1.36
C ASN A 212 -3.05 -3.49 2.64
N GLU A 213 -4.25 -2.92 2.74
CA GLU A 213 -4.70 -2.25 3.95
C GLU A 213 -5.25 -3.31 4.90
N LEU A 214 -4.42 -3.70 5.86
CA LEU A 214 -4.73 -4.76 6.80
C LEU A 214 -5.91 -4.39 7.70
N TRP A 215 -6.43 -5.37 8.43
CA TRP A 215 -7.52 -5.18 9.40
C TRP A 215 -8.85 -4.74 8.76
N SER A 216 -9.85 -5.61 8.83
CA SER A 216 -11.22 -5.33 8.40
C SER A 216 -12.16 -5.41 9.59
N SER A 217 -13.06 -4.44 9.74
CA SER A 217 -14.08 -4.47 10.81
C SER A 217 -14.98 -5.71 10.70
N TYR A 218 -15.13 -6.28 9.49
CA TYR A 218 -15.75 -7.58 9.27
C TYR A 218 -15.22 -8.66 10.20
N LEU A 219 -13.90 -8.69 10.45
CA LEU A 219 -13.27 -9.75 11.24
C LEU A 219 -13.68 -9.74 12.72
N MET A 220 -14.24 -8.63 13.22
CA MET A 220 -14.71 -8.55 14.62
C MET A 220 -15.76 -9.62 14.94
N PHE A 221 -16.72 -9.81 14.03
CA PHE A 221 -17.83 -10.74 14.23
C PHE A 221 -18.11 -11.62 13.00
N TYR A 222 -17.24 -11.57 11.98
CA TYR A 222 -17.47 -12.13 10.65
C TYR A 222 -18.80 -11.69 10.04
N ASP A 223 -19.18 -10.43 10.28
CA ASP A 223 -20.44 -9.81 9.87
C ASP A 223 -20.16 -8.39 9.37
N THR A 224 -20.73 -8.03 8.22
CA THR A 224 -20.60 -6.70 7.63
C THR A 224 -21.57 -5.68 8.22
N LEU A 225 -22.66 -6.13 8.86
CA LEU A 225 -23.70 -5.26 9.44
C LEU A 225 -23.46 -4.99 10.91
N ASN A 226 -22.86 -5.94 11.63
CA ASN A 226 -22.62 -5.86 13.06
C ASN A 226 -21.12 -5.79 13.34
N THR A 227 -20.58 -4.57 13.42
CA THR A 227 -19.15 -4.30 13.64
C THR A 227 -18.91 -3.33 14.80
N ASP A 228 -19.76 -3.44 15.84
CA ASP A 228 -19.69 -2.57 17.01
C ASP A 228 -18.41 -2.79 17.81
N GLN A 229 -17.53 -1.79 17.78
CA GLN A 229 -16.22 -1.85 18.42
C GLN A 229 -16.31 -1.90 19.96
N TYR A 230 -17.35 -1.31 20.57
CA TYR A 230 -17.53 -1.33 22.02
C TYR A 230 -17.97 -2.71 22.50
N GLU A 231 -18.86 -3.34 21.74
CA GLU A 231 -19.31 -4.70 22.03
C GLU A 231 -18.20 -5.72 21.80
N PHE A 232 -17.41 -5.57 20.73
CA PHE A 232 -16.26 -6.43 20.46
C PHE A 232 -15.22 -6.34 21.58
N ASP A 233 -14.86 -5.12 21.98
CA ASP A 233 -13.95 -4.88 23.09
C ASP A 233 -14.48 -5.49 24.40
N ARG A 234 -15.76 -5.28 24.73
CA ARG A 234 -16.40 -5.83 25.93
C ARG A 234 -16.42 -7.36 25.95
N LEU A 235 -16.79 -8.00 24.85
CA LEU A 235 -17.01 -9.44 24.78
C LEU A 235 -15.73 -10.25 24.58
N LEU A 236 -14.81 -9.75 23.76
CA LEU A 236 -13.65 -10.52 23.27
C LEU A 236 -12.30 -9.99 23.75
N LEU A 237 -12.21 -8.70 24.10
CA LEU A 237 -11.00 -8.11 24.68
C LEU A 237 -11.13 -7.86 26.18
N PHE A 238 -12.32 -8.06 26.76
CA PHE A 238 -12.61 -7.81 28.17
C PHE A 238 -12.29 -6.38 28.60
N GLU A 239 -12.62 -5.41 27.74
CA GLU A 239 -12.41 -3.97 27.95
C GLU A 239 -10.94 -3.52 27.97
N ASP A 240 -10.01 -4.37 27.51
CA ASP A 240 -8.57 -4.06 27.46
C ASP A 240 -8.22 -2.94 26.47
N ALA A 241 -9.03 -2.71 25.43
CA ALA A 241 -8.73 -1.68 24.44
C ALA A 241 -9.21 -0.28 24.83
N PHE A 242 -10.13 -0.17 25.80
CA PHE A 242 -10.73 1.09 26.22
C PHE A 242 -10.10 1.62 27.51
N ILE A 243 -9.56 2.83 27.46
CA ILE A 243 -9.06 3.55 28.63
C ILE A 243 -10.25 4.24 29.31
N PRO A 244 -10.61 3.88 30.56
CA PRO A 244 -11.71 4.51 31.26
C PRO A 244 -11.50 6.02 31.42
N TRP A 245 -12.58 6.78 31.29
CA TRP A 245 -12.55 8.23 31.48
C TRP A 245 -12.10 8.59 32.89
N GLN A 246 -11.00 9.34 32.98
CA GLN A 246 -10.40 9.78 34.24
C GLN A 246 -10.34 11.30 34.26
N LYS A 247 -10.58 11.90 35.42
CA LYS A 247 -10.44 13.35 35.56
C LYS A 247 -8.98 13.77 35.48
N LEU A 248 -8.73 14.89 34.83
CA LEU A 248 -7.42 15.51 34.66
C LEU A 248 -7.58 17.04 34.76
N ASP A 249 -6.66 17.70 35.46
CA ASP A 249 -6.58 19.16 35.46
C ASP A 249 -5.66 19.62 34.32
N HIS A 250 -6.27 20.10 33.23
CA HIS A 250 -5.56 20.57 32.04
C HIS A 250 -5.14 22.04 32.21
N PRO A 251 -3.90 22.43 31.87
CA PRO A 251 -3.39 23.78 32.08
C PRO A 251 -4.20 24.85 31.31
N VAL A 252 -4.63 24.52 30.08
CA VAL A 252 -5.48 25.40 29.25
C VAL A 252 -6.98 25.27 29.55
N TYR A 253 -7.52 24.04 29.62
CA TYR A 253 -8.97 23.80 29.67
C TYR A 253 -9.57 23.69 31.08
N GLY A 254 -8.76 23.63 32.14
CA GLY A 254 -9.22 23.35 33.51
C GLY A 254 -9.58 21.87 33.70
N GLU A 255 -10.60 21.59 34.53
CA GLU A 255 -11.04 20.20 34.77
C GLU A 255 -11.61 19.59 33.48
N VAL A 256 -10.95 18.54 32.99
CA VAL A 256 -11.36 17.73 31.85
C VAL A 256 -11.35 16.24 32.22
N GLU A 257 -11.79 15.40 31.30
CA GLU A 257 -11.68 13.95 31.40
C GLU A 257 -10.90 13.40 30.20
N ILE A 258 -10.01 12.44 30.47
CA ILE A 258 -9.15 11.77 29.49
C ILE A 258 -9.49 10.29 29.40
N GLY A 259 -9.56 9.73 28.19
CA GLY A 259 -9.85 8.32 27.97
C GLY A 259 -10.23 8.00 26.53
N GLY A 260 -10.91 6.88 26.32
CA GLY A 260 -11.31 6.41 24.99
C GLY A 260 -10.52 5.18 24.53
N PHE A 261 -10.71 4.78 23.27
CA PHE A 261 -9.96 3.64 22.72
C PHE A 261 -8.50 3.99 22.48
N THR A 262 -7.62 3.05 22.78
CA THR A 262 -6.19 3.16 22.43
C THR A 262 -6.01 3.34 20.91
N LYS A 263 -4.99 4.10 20.51
CA LYS A 263 -4.67 4.34 19.08
C LYS A 263 -4.48 3.07 18.25
N MET A 264 -4.08 1.96 18.88
CA MET A 264 -3.83 0.70 18.19
C MET A 264 -5.11 -0.12 17.95
N TYR A 265 -6.16 0.13 18.73
CA TYR A 265 -7.41 -0.57 18.56
C TYR A 265 -8.07 -0.19 17.23
N GLY A 266 -8.49 -1.21 16.48
CA GLY A 266 -8.99 -1.02 15.13
C GLY A 266 -7.91 -0.73 14.08
N ARG A 267 -6.61 -0.80 14.42
CA ARG A 267 -5.48 -0.70 13.47
C ARG A 267 -4.65 -1.97 13.42
N LEU A 268 -4.46 -2.58 14.59
CA LEU A 268 -3.82 -3.88 14.73
C LEU A 268 -4.85 -4.95 15.02
N HIS A 269 -4.55 -6.17 14.55
CA HIS A 269 -5.27 -7.36 14.95
C HIS A 269 -5.04 -7.60 16.45
N PRO A 270 -6.11 -7.84 17.24
CA PRO A 270 -5.96 -8.46 18.54
C PRO A 270 -5.14 -9.76 18.43
N GLY A 271 -4.36 -10.06 19.47
CA GLY A 271 -3.39 -11.17 19.43
C GLY A 271 -4.01 -12.51 19.02
N PHE A 272 -5.25 -12.80 19.43
CA PHE A 272 -5.93 -14.05 19.08
C PHE A 272 -6.39 -14.14 17.61
N MET A 273 -6.38 -13.04 16.86
CA MET A 273 -6.83 -12.99 15.45
C MET A 273 -5.67 -12.99 14.46
N ILE A 274 -4.45 -12.62 14.90
CA ILE A 274 -3.33 -12.31 14.01
C ILE A 274 -2.90 -13.49 13.14
N GLU A 275 -2.91 -14.72 13.69
CA GLU A 275 -2.35 -15.90 13.00
C GLU A 275 -3.09 -16.20 11.69
N THR A 276 -4.42 -16.12 11.71
CA THR A 276 -5.24 -16.46 10.56
C THR A 276 -5.13 -15.43 9.44
N ASP A 277 -5.12 -14.13 9.79
CA ASP A 277 -5.01 -13.05 8.82
C ASP A 277 -3.60 -12.97 8.23
N ALA A 278 -2.56 -13.11 9.07
CA ALA A 278 -1.18 -13.18 8.63
C ALA A 278 -0.94 -14.35 7.66
N HIS A 279 -1.48 -15.54 7.96
CA HIS A 279 -1.36 -16.70 7.08
C HIS A 279 -1.99 -16.45 5.70
N ARG A 280 -3.20 -15.87 5.67
CA ARG A 280 -3.92 -15.60 4.42
C ARG A 280 -3.21 -14.56 3.55
N ASN A 281 -2.74 -13.46 4.16
CA ASN A 281 -1.95 -12.44 3.47
C ASN A 281 -0.62 -13.00 2.95
N ALA A 282 0.08 -13.82 3.75
CA ALA A 282 1.29 -14.52 3.30
C ALA A 282 1.02 -15.48 2.14
N ALA A 283 -0.07 -16.25 2.21
CA ALA A 283 -0.48 -17.14 1.12
C ALA A 283 -0.79 -16.35 -0.16
N PHE A 284 -1.38 -15.16 -0.07
CA PHE A 284 -1.60 -14.30 -1.22
C PHE A 284 -0.29 -13.79 -1.83
N CYS A 285 0.71 -13.42 -0.99
CA CYS A 285 2.05 -13.09 -1.47
C CYS A 285 2.70 -14.25 -2.22
N ILE A 286 2.61 -15.48 -1.68
CA ILE A 286 3.14 -16.69 -2.32
C ILE A 286 2.40 -16.98 -3.63
N TYR A 287 1.07 -16.81 -3.65
CA TYR A 287 0.28 -16.95 -4.86
C TYR A 287 0.72 -15.95 -5.93
N ASN A 288 0.88 -14.66 -5.58
CA ASN A 288 1.37 -13.64 -6.50
C ASN A 288 2.75 -14.03 -7.06
N ALA A 289 3.69 -14.40 -6.19
CA ALA A 289 5.02 -14.85 -6.60
C ALA A 289 4.97 -16.10 -7.51
N TYR A 290 4.09 -17.06 -7.21
CA TYR A 290 3.89 -18.26 -8.03
C TYR A 290 3.40 -17.94 -9.45
N GLN A 291 2.67 -16.84 -9.63
CA GLN A 291 2.18 -16.38 -10.94
C GLN A 291 3.23 -15.63 -11.75
N SER A 292 4.42 -15.34 -11.19
CA SER A 292 5.55 -14.79 -11.94
C SER A 292 5.91 -15.68 -13.13
N PRO A 293 6.47 -15.13 -14.23
CA PRO A 293 6.77 -15.87 -15.45
C PRO A 293 7.56 -17.16 -15.17
N LYS A 294 7.10 -18.26 -15.75
CA LYS A 294 7.84 -19.54 -15.74
C LYS A 294 8.05 -19.97 -17.18
N LEU A 295 9.23 -19.63 -17.71
CA LEU A 295 9.62 -19.91 -19.07
C LEU A 295 10.11 -21.36 -19.21
N GLU A 296 9.57 -22.07 -20.19
CA GLU A 296 9.96 -23.43 -20.53
C GLU A 296 10.25 -23.53 -22.04
N ILE A 297 11.32 -24.23 -22.39
CA ILE A 297 11.60 -24.60 -23.78
C ILE A 297 10.76 -25.83 -24.13
N THR A 298 9.97 -25.73 -25.20
CA THR A 298 9.19 -26.84 -25.77
C THR A 298 9.52 -27.04 -27.24
N ASP A 299 9.08 -28.16 -27.81
CA ASP A 299 9.10 -28.41 -29.25
C ASP A 299 10.48 -28.28 -29.91
N LEU A 300 11.54 -28.63 -29.16
CA LEU A 300 12.92 -28.59 -29.65
C LEU A 300 13.11 -29.61 -30.80
N LYS A 301 13.36 -29.08 -32.00
CA LYS A 301 13.65 -29.85 -33.20
C LYS A 301 15.02 -29.46 -33.75
N VAL A 302 15.79 -30.49 -34.15
CA VAL A 302 17.10 -30.31 -34.78
C VAL A 302 17.07 -30.96 -36.15
N THR A 303 17.20 -30.15 -37.20
CA THR A 303 17.24 -30.61 -38.60
C THR A 303 18.65 -30.42 -39.14
N ARG A 304 19.22 -31.46 -39.77
CA ARG A 304 20.48 -31.30 -40.52
C ARG A 304 20.16 -30.67 -41.87
N ILE A 305 20.92 -29.66 -42.24
CA ILE A 305 20.80 -28.98 -43.53
C ILE A 305 22.13 -29.07 -44.29
N GLU A 306 22.17 -28.64 -45.54
CA GLU A 306 23.39 -28.68 -46.37
C GLU A 306 24.56 -27.89 -45.75
N GLY A 307 25.78 -28.18 -46.20
CA GLY A 307 26.99 -27.50 -45.71
C GLY A 307 27.45 -27.90 -44.30
N GLY A 308 26.92 -29.00 -43.76
CA GLY A 308 27.26 -29.47 -42.41
C GLY A 308 26.61 -28.65 -41.29
N LEU A 309 25.60 -27.83 -41.62
CA LEU A 309 24.90 -26.99 -40.68
C LEU A 309 23.70 -27.72 -40.03
N LYS A 310 23.24 -27.19 -38.90
CA LYS A 310 22.03 -27.65 -38.22
C LYS A 310 21.09 -26.47 -38.02
N GLU A 311 19.83 -26.67 -38.36
CA GLU A 311 18.73 -25.80 -37.96
C GLU A 311 18.21 -26.31 -36.62
N ILE A 312 18.07 -25.40 -35.65
CA ILE A 312 17.51 -25.69 -34.33
C ILE A 312 16.29 -24.79 -34.17
N THR A 313 15.11 -25.40 -34.05
CA THR A 313 13.84 -24.71 -33.81
C THR A 313 13.36 -25.10 -32.43
N ALA A 314 12.95 -24.12 -31.64
CA ALA A 314 12.39 -24.34 -30.31
C ALA A 314 11.31 -23.29 -30.04
N SER A 315 10.33 -23.67 -29.22
CA SER A 315 9.32 -22.77 -28.69
C SER A 315 9.69 -22.39 -27.26
N VAL A 316 9.45 -21.14 -26.87
CA VAL A 316 9.54 -20.69 -25.49
C VAL A 316 8.14 -20.38 -25.02
N VAL A 317 7.70 -21.01 -23.93
CA VAL A 317 6.34 -20.87 -23.39
C VAL A 317 6.41 -20.35 -21.97
N ASN A 318 5.62 -19.32 -21.67
CA ASN A 318 5.32 -18.92 -20.31
C ASN A 318 4.16 -19.76 -19.74
N ARG A 319 4.41 -20.48 -18.64
CA ARG A 319 3.42 -21.35 -17.97
C ARG A 319 2.59 -20.63 -16.91
N ARG A 320 2.77 -19.32 -16.76
CA ARG A 320 2.22 -18.52 -15.68
C ARG A 320 1.47 -17.32 -16.21
N MET A 321 0.70 -16.70 -15.34
CA MET A 321 -0.22 -15.65 -15.71
C MET A 321 0.48 -14.31 -15.97
N LEU A 322 1.52 -13.96 -15.20
CA LEU A 322 2.24 -12.72 -15.44
C LEU A 322 3.08 -12.88 -16.71
N PRO A 323 3.02 -11.92 -17.65
CA PRO A 323 3.93 -11.86 -18.79
C PRO A 323 5.35 -11.53 -18.33
N THR A 324 6.35 -11.78 -19.17
CA THR A 324 7.74 -11.35 -18.89
C THR A 324 7.88 -9.83 -18.77
N HIS A 325 7.03 -9.08 -19.47
CA HIS A 325 6.91 -7.64 -19.42
C HIS A 325 5.43 -7.26 -19.39
N SER A 326 5.05 -6.33 -18.51
CA SER A 326 3.73 -5.67 -18.59
C SER A 326 3.59 -4.91 -19.90
N ALA A 327 2.37 -4.63 -20.33
CA ALA A 327 2.18 -3.88 -21.57
C ALA A 327 2.76 -2.46 -21.45
N SER A 328 2.64 -1.82 -20.29
CA SER A 328 3.28 -0.54 -20.00
C SER A 328 4.81 -0.62 -20.08
N ASN A 329 5.41 -1.72 -19.62
CA ASN A 329 6.84 -1.96 -19.77
C ASN A 329 7.26 -1.98 -21.26
N LEU A 330 6.48 -2.64 -22.11
CA LEU A 330 6.73 -2.70 -23.56
C LEU A 330 6.53 -1.33 -24.24
N GLU A 331 5.47 -0.60 -23.87
CA GLU A 331 5.15 0.70 -24.44
C GLU A 331 6.25 1.73 -24.17
N TYR A 332 6.67 1.81 -22.91
CA TYR A 332 7.67 2.78 -22.45
C TYR A 332 9.12 2.25 -22.52
N LYS A 333 9.31 1.01 -22.96
CA LYS A 333 10.61 0.33 -23.06
C LYS A 333 11.38 0.40 -21.74
N ILE A 334 10.68 0.07 -20.66
CA ILE A 334 11.24 0.13 -19.30
C ILE A 334 12.44 -0.83 -19.26
N ASP A 335 12.23 -2.10 -19.58
CA ASP A 335 13.26 -3.15 -19.53
C ASP A 335 13.78 -3.60 -20.91
N PRO A 336 14.99 -4.20 -20.94
CA PRO A 336 15.48 -4.89 -22.13
C PRO A 336 14.57 -6.07 -22.53
N PRO A 337 14.57 -6.49 -23.80
CA PRO A 337 13.80 -7.65 -24.24
C PRO A 337 14.29 -8.96 -23.58
N VAL A 338 13.46 -9.99 -23.65
CA VAL A 338 13.83 -11.34 -23.24
C VAL A 338 14.91 -11.87 -24.18
N TYR A 339 16.05 -12.27 -23.62
CA TYR A 339 17.15 -12.85 -24.38
C TYR A 339 17.08 -14.37 -24.39
N VAL A 340 16.96 -14.94 -25.59
CA VAL A 340 17.07 -16.39 -25.82
C VAL A 340 18.38 -16.68 -26.54
N TYR A 341 19.22 -17.50 -25.95
CA TYR A 341 20.51 -17.86 -26.55
C TYR A 341 20.67 -19.38 -26.59
N LEU A 342 21.39 -19.85 -27.60
CA LEU A 342 21.91 -21.20 -27.64
C LEU A 342 23.25 -21.21 -26.91
N ASP A 343 23.47 -22.14 -25.99
CA ASP A 343 24.80 -22.38 -25.42
C ASP A 343 25.49 -23.53 -26.18
N GLY A 344 26.73 -23.29 -26.60
CA GLY A 344 27.50 -24.20 -27.45
C GLY A 344 27.20 -24.09 -28.95
N GLY A 345 28.26 -24.26 -29.76
CA GLY A 345 28.20 -24.11 -31.22
C GLY A 345 28.49 -22.69 -31.72
N ASN A 346 28.57 -22.52 -33.04
CA ASN A 346 28.73 -21.22 -33.69
C ASN A 346 27.44 -20.89 -34.44
N VAL A 347 26.64 -19.94 -33.94
CA VAL A 347 25.39 -19.53 -34.60
C VAL A 347 25.69 -18.62 -35.78
N ILE A 348 25.31 -19.07 -36.97
CA ILE A 348 25.51 -18.34 -38.23
C ILE A 348 24.34 -17.42 -38.53
N ALA A 349 23.11 -17.84 -38.20
CA ALA A 349 21.89 -17.07 -38.39
C ALA A 349 20.91 -17.35 -37.25
N GLY A 350 20.15 -16.32 -36.87
CA GLY A 350 19.16 -16.37 -35.80
C GLY A 350 17.84 -15.80 -36.31
N MET A 351 16.73 -16.48 -36.03
CA MET A 351 15.42 -16.11 -36.57
C MET A 351 14.33 -16.24 -35.51
N THR A 352 13.35 -15.33 -35.55
CA THR A 352 12.08 -15.48 -34.84
C THR A 352 11.05 -16.08 -35.79
N VAL A 353 10.31 -17.09 -35.32
CA VAL A 353 9.23 -17.71 -36.10
C VAL A 353 7.96 -16.91 -35.92
N GLU A 354 7.49 -16.26 -36.99
CA GLU A 354 6.25 -15.47 -36.99
C GLU A 354 5.04 -16.35 -37.25
N ASN A 355 5.20 -17.34 -38.15
CA ASN A 355 4.17 -18.30 -38.49
C ASN A 355 4.81 -19.61 -38.95
N ALA A 356 4.73 -20.65 -38.11
CA ALA A 356 5.32 -21.95 -38.41
C ALA A 356 4.63 -22.67 -39.59
N ASP A 357 3.31 -22.54 -39.72
CA ASP A 357 2.52 -23.22 -40.78
C ASP A 357 2.82 -22.66 -42.17
N LEU A 358 3.09 -21.36 -42.26
CA LEU A 358 3.45 -20.66 -43.50
C LEU A 358 4.96 -20.56 -43.71
N ASN A 359 5.76 -21.13 -42.79
CA ASN A 359 7.22 -21.03 -42.78
C ASN A 359 7.72 -19.57 -42.87
N LEU A 360 7.04 -18.66 -42.16
CA LEU A 360 7.42 -17.25 -42.09
C LEU A 360 8.30 -17.00 -40.88
N THR A 361 9.49 -16.45 -41.15
CA THR A 361 10.49 -16.13 -40.14
C THR A 361 11.06 -14.74 -40.39
N THR A 362 11.48 -14.09 -39.30
CA THR A 362 12.19 -12.81 -39.35
C THR A 362 13.62 -13.02 -38.87
N GLU A 363 14.61 -12.71 -39.71
CA GLU A 363 16.02 -12.82 -39.35
C GLU A 363 16.46 -11.69 -38.40
N GLN A 364 17.11 -12.05 -37.30
CA GLN A 364 17.83 -11.12 -36.44
C GLN A 364 19.24 -10.89 -36.96
N LYS A 365 19.41 -9.82 -37.75
CA LYS A 365 20.68 -9.50 -38.44
C LYS A 365 21.85 -9.18 -37.51
N LYS A 366 21.58 -8.78 -36.27
CA LYS A 366 22.61 -8.43 -35.27
C LYS A 366 22.58 -9.44 -34.13
N ASN A 367 23.76 -9.91 -33.70
CA ASN A 367 23.90 -10.86 -32.59
C ASN A 367 23.01 -12.11 -32.73
N PRO A 368 23.10 -12.87 -33.84
CA PRO A 368 22.19 -14.00 -34.11
C PRO A 368 22.24 -15.11 -33.04
N GLN A 369 23.30 -15.17 -32.23
CA GLN A 369 23.44 -16.08 -31.08
C GLN A 369 22.47 -15.78 -29.93
N ARG A 370 21.96 -14.54 -29.82
CA ARG A 370 21.11 -14.06 -28.73
C ARG A 370 19.88 -13.36 -29.31
N ILE A 371 18.82 -14.13 -29.52
CA ILE A 371 17.53 -13.65 -30.03
C ILE A 371 16.87 -12.75 -28.99
N GLU A 372 16.37 -11.60 -29.44
CA GLU A 372 15.66 -10.62 -28.65
C GLU A 372 14.15 -10.78 -28.86
N ILE A 373 13.44 -11.26 -27.85
CA ILE A 373 11.99 -11.45 -27.86
C ILE A 373 11.36 -10.37 -26.96
N PRO A 374 10.47 -9.51 -27.47
CA PRO A 374 9.90 -8.42 -26.66
C PRO A 374 9.14 -8.92 -25.42
N ASN A 375 8.33 -9.97 -25.56
CA ASN A 375 7.53 -10.53 -24.46
C ASN A 375 7.21 -12.01 -24.72
N ILE A 376 6.98 -12.79 -23.65
CA ILE A 376 6.61 -14.21 -23.70
C ILE A 376 5.43 -14.52 -22.78
#